data_AF-A0A4S4NKQ8-F1
#
_entry.id   AF-A0A4S4NKQ8-F1
#
_cell.length_a   1.000
_cell.length_b   1.000
_cell.length_c   1.000
_cell.angle_alpha   90.00
_cell.angle_beta   90.00
_cell.angle_gamma   90.00
#
_symmetry.space_group_name_H-M   'P 1'
#
loop_
_entity.id
_entity.type
_entity.pdbx_description
1 polymer ?
#
loop_
_entity_poly.entity_id
_entity_poly.type
_entity_poly.pdbx_seq_one_letter_code
_entity_poly.pdbx_strand_id
1 'polypeptide(L)'
;MRRIKINVGSLVMGRTLDRGLLSAVPEISDVGTTKDDDDPHHRLPWRARFQGYAAPPRSPYEKLHQHLVLLHERYPKLREAGVEKVQVYLTYSTDDPHLPTELSAEEIALLAGVNGSLSTTFDSSFTENSWIPFADSIEQEGDPETTP
;
A
#
# COMPACT_ATOMS: atom_id res chain seq x y z
N MET A 1 15.93 -22.38 -12.58
CA MET A 1 16.17 -20.97 -12.19
C MET A 1 14.92 -20.53 -11.46
N ARG A 2 15.00 -20.24 -10.14
CA ARG A 2 13.84 -19.86 -9.32
C ARG A 2 13.36 -18.49 -9.75
N ARG A 3 12.05 -18.29 -9.88
CA ARG A 3 11.50 -17.00 -10.30
C ARG A 3 10.99 -16.29 -9.06
N ILE A 4 11.45 -15.07 -8.83
CA ILE A 4 10.99 -14.26 -7.70
C ILE A 4 10.69 -12.89 -8.25
N LYS A 5 9.46 -12.43 -8.03
CA LYS A 5 9.03 -11.06 -8.28
C LYS A 5 8.56 -10.47 -6.96
N ILE A 6 9.13 -9.33 -6.60
CA ILE A 6 8.77 -8.57 -5.41
C ILE A 6 8.15 -7.26 -5.86
N ASN A 7 6.95 -6.95 -5.38
CA ASN A 7 6.29 -5.66 -5.58
C ASN A 7 6.14 -4.95 -4.24
N VAL A 8 6.36 -3.64 -4.26
CA VAL A 8 6.26 -2.79 -3.06
C VAL A 8 5.48 -1.53 -3.43
N GLY A 9 4.57 -1.14 -2.55
CA GLY A 9 3.85 0.14 -2.64
C GLY A 9 3.21 0.47 -1.31
N SER A 10 2.64 1.66 -1.19
CA SER A 10 2.03 2.11 0.06
C SER A 10 0.66 2.76 -0.15
N LEU A 11 -0.18 2.65 0.87
CA LEU A 11 -1.35 3.50 1.06
C LEU A 11 -1.04 4.51 2.16
N VAL A 12 -1.21 5.78 1.84
CA VAL A 12 -1.19 6.87 2.82
C VAL A 12 -2.62 7.23 3.18
N MET A 13 -2.90 7.40 4.47
CA MET A 13 -4.27 7.53 4.99
C MET A 13 -4.37 8.67 6.01
N GLY A 14 -5.52 9.34 6.04
CA GLY A 14 -5.84 10.38 7.02
C GLY A 14 -7.34 10.65 7.12
N ARG A 15 -7.78 11.37 8.16
CA ARG A 15 -9.19 11.79 8.29
C ARG A 15 -9.62 12.75 7.19
N THR A 16 -8.70 13.60 6.76
CA THR A 16 -8.84 14.53 5.65
C THR A 16 -7.49 14.58 4.93
N LEU A 17 -7.50 14.63 3.60
CA LEU A 17 -6.28 14.79 2.81
C LEU A 17 -6.37 16.05 1.94
N ASP A 18 -5.33 16.87 1.97
CA ASP A 18 -5.21 18.01 1.06
C ASP A 18 -4.82 17.50 -0.34
N ARG A 19 -5.81 17.47 -1.24
CA ARG A 19 -5.64 17.00 -2.61
C ARG A 19 -4.63 17.84 -3.39
N GLY A 20 -4.54 19.15 -3.14
CA GLY A 20 -3.62 20.04 -3.86
C GLY A 20 -2.17 19.75 -3.49
N LEU A 21 -1.89 19.60 -2.20
CA LEU A 21 -0.56 19.26 -1.70
C LEU A 21 -0.13 17.85 -2.11
N LEU A 22 -1.03 16.88 -2.04
CA LEU A 22 -0.75 15.49 -2.47
C LEU A 22 -0.52 15.37 -3.97
N SER A 23 -1.30 16.08 -4.80
CA SER A 23 -1.12 16.05 -6.26
C SER A 23 0.21 16.67 -6.70
N ALA A 24 0.85 17.47 -5.84
CA ALA A 24 2.19 18.02 -6.06
C ALA A 24 3.32 17.07 -5.62
N VAL A 25 3.01 15.86 -5.17
CA VAL A 25 3.98 14.79 -4.87
C VAL A 25 3.95 13.80 -6.03
N PRO A 26 5.02 13.70 -6.84
CA PRO A 26 5.01 12.88 -8.06
C PRO A 26 4.84 11.37 -7.79
N GLU A 27 5.19 10.93 -6.58
CA GLU A 27 5.02 9.56 -6.13
C GLU A 27 3.57 9.21 -5.73
N ILE A 28 2.67 10.20 -5.68
CA ILE A 28 1.28 10.02 -5.26
C ILE A 28 0.34 9.86 -6.46
N SER A 29 -0.57 8.89 -6.37
CA SER A 29 -1.69 8.71 -7.29
C SER A 29 -2.98 8.37 -6.55
N ASP A 30 -4.11 8.38 -7.27
CA ASP A 30 -5.40 7.87 -6.80
C ASP A 30 -5.86 8.50 -5.46
N VAL A 31 -5.73 9.83 -5.34
CA VAL A 31 -6.18 10.59 -4.15
C VAL A 31 -7.71 10.60 -4.10
N GLY A 32 -8.31 9.90 -3.14
CA GLY A 32 -9.77 9.78 -3.07
C GLY A 32 -10.31 9.20 -1.78
N THR A 33 -11.64 9.22 -1.66
CA THR A 33 -12.38 8.48 -0.64
C THR A 33 -12.50 7.03 -1.06
N THR A 34 -12.48 6.13 -0.08
CA THR A 34 -12.59 4.70 -0.32
C THR A 34 -14.04 4.32 -0.23
N LYS A 35 -14.81 4.55 -1.29
CA LYS A 35 -16.27 4.38 -1.30
C LYS A 35 -16.93 5.31 -0.28
N ASP A 36 -17.74 6.23 -0.77
CA ASP A 36 -18.67 6.90 0.13
C ASP A 36 -19.62 5.80 0.63
N ASP A 37 -19.42 5.34 1.86
CA ASP A 37 -20.50 4.67 2.56
C ASP A 37 -21.57 5.74 2.77
N ASP A 38 -22.80 5.45 2.37
CA ASP A 38 -23.95 6.36 2.53
C ASP A 38 -24.21 6.68 4.02
N ASP A 39 -23.57 5.95 4.94
CA ASP A 39 -23.60 6.17 6.37
C ASP A 39 -22.51 7.18 6.84
N PRO A 40 -22.89 8.39 7.33
CA PRO A 40 -21.96 9.38 7.89
C PRO A 40 -21.11 8.85 9.07
N HIS A 41 -21.55 7.77 9.72
CA HIS A 41 -20.86 7.14 10.84
C HIS A 41 -19.79 6.12 10.41
N HIS A 42 -19.78 5.69 9.14
CA HIS A 42 -18.84 4.70 8.58
C HIS A 42 -17.91 5.29 7.51
N ARG A 43 -17.66 6.60 7.55
CA ARG A 43 -16.72 7.24 6.62
C ARG A 43 -15.32 6.66 6.79
N LEU A 44 -14.90 5.88 5.80
CA LEU A 44 -13.54 5.37 5.71
C LEU A 44 -12.55 6.52 5.53
N PRO A 45 -11.31 6.39 6.05
CA PRO A 45 -10.30 7.43 5.93
C PRO A 45 -10.00 7.72 4.46
N TRP A 46 -9.69 8.99 4.18
CA TRP A 46 -9.16 9.39 2.88
C TRP A 46 -7.84 8.67 2.63
N ARG A 47 -7.65 8.17 1.41
CA ARG A 47 -6.41 7.48 1.03
C ARG A 47 -5.84 8.00 -0.27
N ALA A 48 -4.54 7.82 -0.43
CA ALA A 48 -3.86 7.94 -1.70
C ALA A 48 -2.83 6.80 -1.83
N ARG A 49 -2.48 6.46 -3.06
CA ARG A 49 -1.38 5.52 -3.34
C ARG A 49 -0.07 6.28 -3.36
N PHE A 50 0.95 5.69 -2.75
CA PHE A 50 2.32 6.15 -2.82
C PHE A 50 3.19 5.05 -3.44
N GLN A 51 3.91 5.39 -4.52
CA GLN A 51 4.76 4.46 -5.26
C GLN A 51 6.05 5.15 -5.70
N GLY A 52 7.15 4.41 -5.66
CA GLY A 52 8.46 4.91 -6.07
C GLY A 52 9.59 4.33 -5.26
N TYR A 53 10.81 4.71 -5.65
CA TYR A 53 12.06 4.29 -5.02
C TYR A 53 13.01 5.49 -4.95
N ALA A 54 13.75 5.64 -3.85
CA ALA A 54 14.71 6.74 -3.69
C ALA A 54 15.83 6.66 -4.74
N ALA A 55 16.27 5.45 -5.06
CA ALA A 55 17.09 5.14 -6.21
C ALA A 55 16.56 3.89 -6.94
N PRO A 56 16.84 3.72 -8.25
CA PRO A 56 16.49 2.50 -8.96
C PRO A 56 17.04 1.25 -8.25
N PRO A 57 16.19 0.31 -7.82
CA PRO A 57 16.63 -0.86 -7.06
C PRO A 57 17.48 -1.77 -7.95
N ARG A 58 18.63 -2.23 -7.44
CA ARG A 58 19.56 -3.08 -8.20
C ARG A 58 19.18 -4.56 -8.14
N SER A 59 18.32 -4.92 -7.19
CA SER A 59 17.76 -6.25 -7.04
C SER A 59 16.31 -6.19 -6.54
N PRO A 60 15.50 -7.26 -6.70
CA PRO A 60 14.15 -7.32 -6.13
C PRO A 60 14.11 -7.11 -4.61
N TYR A 61 15.15 -7.53 -3.90
CA TYR A 61 15.24 -7.45 -2.44
C TYR A 61 15.50 -6.02 -1.95
N GLU A 62 16.08 -5.14 -2.77
CA GLU A 62 16.30 -3.73 -2.43
C GLU A 62 15.03 -2.87 -2.53
N LYS A 63 13.96 -3.40 -3.17
CA LYS A 63 12.75 -2.63 -3.44
C LYS A 63 12.08 -2.09 -2.18
N LEU A 64 12.01 -2.91 -1.11
CA LEU A 64 11.40 -2.47 0.15
C LEU A 64 12.19 -1.33 0.76
N HIS A 65 13.48 -1.54 0.98
CA HIS A 65 14.36 -0.52 1.55
C HIS A 65 14.32 0.79 0.74
N GLN A 66 14.49 0.75 -0.59
CA GLN A 66 14.45 1.97 -1.42
C GLN A 66 13.09 2.67 -1.40
N HIS A 67 12.00 1.93 -1.26
CA HIS A 67 10.67 2.49 -1.11
C HIS A 67 10.50 3.18 0.25
N LEU A 68 10.95 2.54 1.33
CA LEU A 68 10.88 3.07 2.69
C LEU A 68 11.73 4.33 2.86
N VAL A 69 12.93 4.38 2.26
CA VAL A 69 13.77 5.59 2.25
C VAL A 69 13.03 6.75 1.59
N LEU A 70 12.47 6.55 0.39
CA LEU A 70 11.73 7.61 -0.30
C LEU A 70 10.49 8.05 0.49
N LEU A 71 9.74 7.09 1.02
CA LEU A 71 8.57 7.36 1.85
C LEU A 71 8.95 8.20 3.07
N HIS A 72 10.04 7.85 3.76
CA HIS A 72 10.55 8.58 4.92
C HIS A 72 10.99 10.01 4.58
N GLU A 73 11.68 10.20 3.44
CA GLU A 73 12.06 11.53 2.94
C GLU A 73 10.85 12.41 2.59
N ARG A 74 9.79 11.82 2.03
CA ARG A 74 8.56 12.53 1.65
C ARG A 74 7.59 12.74 2.81
N TYR A 75 7.75 11.98 3.89
CA TYR A 75 6.79 11.93 4.99
C TYR A 75 6.45 13.29 5.62
N PRO A 76 7.39 14.23 5.83
CA PRO A 76 7.05 15.56 6.36
C PRO A 76 5.99 16.28 5.51
N LYS A 77 6.15 16.27 4.17
CA LYS A 77 5.19 16.87 3.24
C LYS A 77 3.86 16.10 3.20
N LEU A 78 3.91 14.77 3.30
CA LEU A 78 2.71 13.95 3.39
C LEU A 78 1.91 14.27 4.67
N ARG A 79 2.60 14.49 5.79
CA ARG A 79 1.97 14.91 7.06
C ARG A 79 1.33 16.28 6.97
N GLU A 80 2.00 17.25 6.33
CA GLU A 80 1.41 18.57 6.04
C GLU A 80 0.11 18.45 5.23
N ALA A 81 0.04 17.47 4.33
CA ALA A 81 -1.15 17.17 3.54
C ALA A 81 -2.22 16.34 4.28
N GLY A 82 -2.05 16.08 5.59
CA GLY A 82 -3.04 15.39 6.43
C GLY A 82 -2.87 13.88 6.55
N VAL A 83 -1.75 13.30 6.10
CA VAL A 83 -1.45 11.87 6.30
C VAL A 83 -1.16 11.60 7.79
N GLU A 84 -1.90 10.64 8.36
CA GLU A 84 -1.79 10.21 9.74
C GLU A 84 -1.18 8.80 9.87
N LYS A 85 -1.42 7.93 8.88
CA LYS A 85 -0.96 6.54 8.89
C LYS A 85 -0.49 6.13 7.51
N VAL A 86 0.51 5.25 7.46
CA VAL A 86 0.94 4.60 6.21
C VAL A 86 0.82 3.08 6.34
N GLN A 87 0.37 2.42 5.27
CA GLN A 87 0.39 0.97 5.16
C GLN A 87 1.22 0.58 3.94
N VAL A 88 2.36 -0.06 4.19
CA VAL A 88 3.26 -0.58 3.17
C VAL A 88 2.82 -1.99 2.81
N TYR A 89 2.70 -2.28 1.53
CA TYR A 89 2.38 -3.58 0.99
C TYR A 89 3.60 -4.17 0.30
N LEU A 90 3.93 -5.40 0.68
CA LEU A 90 5.03 -6.17 0.14
C LEU A 90 4.49 -7.49 -0.40
N THR A 91 4.47 -7.64 -1.72
CA THR A 91 3.95 -8.85 -2.37
C THR A 91 5.10 -9.64 -2.98
N TYR A 92 5.21 -10.90 -2.58
CA TYR A 92 6.13 -11.88 -3.14
C TYR A 92 5.37 -12.79 -4.10
N SER A 93 5.70 -12.76 -5.39
CA SER A 93 5.26 -13.75 -6.37
C SER A 93 6.41 -14.70 -6.68
N THR A 94 6.28 -15.95 -6.23
CA THR A 94 7.42 -16.88 -6.12
C THR A 94 7.00 -18.34 -6.19
N ASP A 95 7.86 -19.18 -6.77
CA ASP A 95 7.78 -20.64 -6.68
C ASP A 95 8.61 -21.22 -5.51
N ASP A 96 9.31 -20.35 -4.77
CA ASP A 96 10.17 -20.72 -3.64
C ASP A 96 9.43 -20.64 -2.29
N PRO A 97 9.24 -21.77 -1.58
CA PRO A 97 8.60 -21.80 -0.27
C PRO A 97 9.49 -21.28 0.88
N HIS A 98 10.77 -20.97 0.63
CA HIS A 98 11.74 -20.60 1.67
C HIS A 98 12.26 -19.16 1.52
N LEU A 99 11.40 -18.24 1.06
CA LEU A 99 11.77 -16.84 0.94
C LEU A 99 12.08 -16.22 2.31
N PRO A 100 13.26 -15.61 2.51
CA PRO A 100 13.54 -14.83 3.70
C PRO A 100 12.63 -13.60 3.71
N THR A 101 11.86 -13.46 4.79
CA THR A 101 10.95 -12.32 5.03
C THR A 101 11.37 -11.51 6.26
N GLU A 102 12.61 -11.69 6.70
CA GLU A 102 13.17 -10.92 7.79
C GLU A 102 13.39 -9.48 7.35
N LEU A 103 12.94 -8.55 8.18
CA LEU A 103 13.23 -7.13 8.03
C LEU A 103 14.52 -6.80 8.77
N SER A 104 15.35 -5.98 8.15
CA SER A 104 16.47 -5.36 8.83
C SER A 104 16.01 -4.35 9.89
N ALA A 105 16.86 -4.10 10.89
CA ALA A 105 16.61 -3.07 11.90
C ALA A 105 16.39 -1.68 11.28
N GLU A 106 17.06 -1.40 10.17
CA GLU A 106 16.92 -0.15 9.42
C GLU A 106 15.55 -0.02 8.76
N GLU A 107 15.05 -1.07 8.10
CA GLU A 107 13.69 -1.08 7.51
C GLU A 107 12.60 -0.90 8.58
N ILE A 108 12.79 -1.52 9.75
CA ILE A 108 11.88 -1.34 10.89
C ILE A 108 11.90 0.12 11.38
N ALA A 109 13.09 0.72 11.50
CA ALA A 109 13.23 2.10 11.92
C ALA A 109 12.59 3.09 10.93
N LEU A 110 12.80 2.89 9.61
CA LEU A 110 12.19 3.70 8.56
C LEU A 110 10.66 3.60 8.60
N LEU A 111 10.12 2.37 8.75
CA LEU A 111 8.68 2.14 8.83
C LEU A 111 8.07 2.80 10.08
N ALA A 112 8.73 2.70 11.23
CA ALA A 112 8.30 3.35 12.46
C ALA A 112 8.32 4.89 12.34
N GLY A 113 9.32 5.45 11.65
CA GLY A 113 9.46 6.88 11.41
C GLY A 113 8.29 7.50 10.63
N VAL A 114 7.54 6.69 9.88
CA VAL A 114 6.40 7.13 9.06
C VAL A 114 5.04 6.72 9.62
N ASN A 115 4.97 6.34 10.91
CA ASN A 115 3.77 5.73 11.52
C ASN A 115 3.20 4.60 10.64
N GLY A 116 4.12 3.78 10.11
CA GLY A 116 3.86 2.78 9.11
C GLY A 116 3.53 1.40 9.70
N SER A 117 2.71 0.65 8.99
CA SER A 117 2.57 -0.81 9.18
C SER A 117 2.94 -1.55 7.90
N LEU A 118 3.50 -2.75 8.01
CA LEU A 118 3.81 -3.61 6.87
C LEU A 118 2.75 -4.71 6.74
N SER A 119 2.31 -4.96 5.51
CA SER A 119 1.48 -6.11 5.15
C SER A 119 2.19 -6.91 4.07
N THR A 120 2.46 -8.18 4.37
CA THR A 120 3.17 -9.09 3.48
C THR A 120 2.20 -10.10 2.88
N THR A 121 2.28 -10.30 1.56
CA THR A 121 1.44 -11.24 0.82
C THR A 121 2.32 -12.15 -0.02
N PHE A 122 1.98 -13.44 -0.07
CA PHE A 122 2.62 -14.42 -0.94
C PHE A 122 1.61 -14.88 -1.98
N ASP A 123 1.98 -14.79 -3.25
CA ASP A 123 1.19 -15.21 -4.39
C ASP A 123 1.95 -16.28 -5.17
N SER A 124 1.32 -17.43 -5.38
CA SER A 124 1.90 -18.52 -6.20
C SER A 124 1.66 -18.31 -7.69
N SER A 125 0.82 -17.35 -8.08
CA SER A 125 0.58 -16.98 -9.46
C SER A 125 1.63 -15.96 -9.93
N PHE A 126 2.38 -16.29 -10.99
CA PHE A 126 3.20 -15.31 -11.72
C PHE A 126 2.31 -14.47 -12.63
N THR A 127 1.32 -13.79 -12.06
CA THR A 127 0.55 -12.81 -12.82
C THR A 127 1.38 -11.52 -12.95
N GLU A 128 1.39 -10.92 -14.13
CA GLU A 128 2.15 -9.68 -14.38
C GLU A 128 1.65 -8.50 -13.53
N ASN A 129 0.45 -8.61 -12.96
CA ASN A 129 -0.21 -7.63 -12.09
C ASN A 129 -0.72 -8.25 -10.78
N SER A 130 0.17 -8.77 -9.93
CA SER A 130 -0.13 -9.01 -8.51
C SER A 130 -0.04 -7.69 -7.73
N TRP A 131 -0.89 -6.73 -8.11
CA TRP A 131 -1.30 -5.64 -7.23
C TRP A 131 -2.54 -6.15 -6.51
N ILE A 132 -2.60 -5.99 -5.19
CA ILE A 132 -3.83 -6.25 -4.45
C ILE A 132 -4.89 -5.34 -5.09
N PRO A 133 -5.91 -5.88 -5.79
CA PRO A 133 -7.05 -5.06 -6.16
C PRO A 133 -7.55 -4.45 -4.85
N PHE A 134 -7.92 -3.15 -4.86
CA PHE A 134 -8.85 -2.68 -3.84
C PHE A 134 -9.93 -3.75 -3.77
N ALA A 135 -10.17 -4.35 -2.61
CA ALA A 135 -11.04 -5.50 -2.52
C ALA A 135 -12.46 -5.11 -2.96
N ASP A 136 -12.72 -5.15 -4.26
CA ASP A 136 -14.00 -5.38 -4.88
C ASP A 136 -14.15 -6.90 -4.82
N SER A 137 -14.65 -7.41 -3.70
CA SER A 137 -15.32 -8.73 -3.54
C SER A 137 -15.33 -9.15 -2.06
N ILE A 138 -16.38 -8.79 -1.33
CA ILE A 138 -17.19 -9.84 -0.70
C ILE A 138 -18.57 -9.70 -1.36
N GLU A 139 -18.99 -10.81 -1.93
CA GLU A 139 -20.12 -10.97 -2.82
C GLU A 139 -21.44 -10.52 -2.19
N GLN A 140 -22.31 -9.94 -3.02
CA GLN A 140 -23.75 -9.95 -2.78
C GLN A 140 -24.24 -11.40 -2.86
N GLU A 141 -24.60 -11.98 -1.72
CA GLU A 141 -25.70 -12.94 -1.60
C GLU A 141 -26.62 -12.31 -0.55
N GLY A 142 -27.88 -11.96 -0.77
CA GLY A 142 -28.87 -12.35 -1.74
C GLY A 142 -30.18 -12.24 -0.95
N ASP A 143 -31.03 -11.27 -1.29
CA ASP A 143 -32.37 -11.16 -0.72
C ASP A 143 -33.14 -12.46 -1.04
N PRO A 144 -33.62 -13.24 -0.07
CA PRO A 144 -34.72 -14.14 -0.35
C PRO A 144 -35.98 -13.27 -0.44
N GLU A 145 -36.21 -12.79 -1.66
CA GLU A 145 -37.48 -12.24 -2.10
C GLU A 145 -38.60 -13.17 -1.65
N THR A 146 -39.52 -12.59 -0.89
CA THR A 146 -40.87 -13.07 -0.67
C THR A 146 -41.48 -13.61 -1.95
N THR A 147 -42.05 -14.81 -1.92
CA THR A 147 -43.08 -15.23 -2.88
C THR A 147 -43.87 -16.40 -2.29
N PRO A 148 -45.14 -16.58 -2.68
CA PRO A 148 -46.31 -15.70 -2.49
C PRO A 148 -47.25 -16.20 -1.37
#